data_AF-A0A1A8AX89-F1
#
_entry.id   AF-A0A1A8AX89-F1
#
_cell.length_a   1.000
_cell.length_b   1.000
_cell.length_c   1.000
_cell.angle_alpha   90.00
_cell.angle_beta   90.00
_cell.angle_gamma   90.00
#
_symmetry.space_group_name_H-M   'P 1'
#
loop_
_entity.id
_entity.type
_entity.pdbx_description
1 polymer ?
#
loop_
_entity_poly.entity_id
_entity_poly.type
_entity_poly.pdbx_seq_one_letter_code
_entity_poly.pdbx_strand_id
1 'polypeptide(L)'
;QRVKELDQLFHQLKRPPYIFAMTFGGVLMTYACVMFVLGVFRAPYRWPPLLLGEALLSLLIGLGHIPAIAFYFIKMQETYSSPICKEREQMYNSKGHKGFDCTFNGADIAGGLFGVLGVFIFIFSAVLAVRAFRSVRELKKQNTNEINDYETGLNRLN
;
A
#
# COMPACT_ATOMS: atom_id res chain seq x y z
N GLN A 1 24.53 30.72 12.26
CA GLN A 1 24.85 29.36 12.76
C GLN A 1 23.61 28.64 13.32
N ARG A 2 22.82 29.22 14.22
CA ARG A 2 21.58 28.62 14.80
C ARG A 2 20.59 28.00 13.80
N VAL A 3 20.43 28.58 12.60
CA VAL A 3 19.55 28.03 11.54
C VAL A 3 20.01 26.66 11.04
N LYS A 4 21.33 26.42 10.92
CA LYS A 4 21.88 25.13 10.48
C LYS A 4 21.69 24.03 11.52
N GLU A 5 21.80 24.36 12.81
CA GLU A 5 21.51 23.41 13.90
C GLU A 5 20.03 23.02 13.94
N LEU A 6 19.12 23.99 13.80
CA LEU A 6 17.69 23.70 13.74
C LEU A 6 17.31 22.93 12.47
N ASP A 7 18.01 23.12 11.35
CA ASP A 7 17.91 22.28 10.14
C ASP A 7 18.39 20.85 10.37
N GLN A 8 19.52 20.66 11.04
CA GLN A 8 20.00 19.32 11.36
C GLN A 8 19.08 18.59 12.33
N LEU A 9 18.56 19.27 13.37
CA LEU A 9 17.62 18.69 14.33
C LEU A 9 16.30 18.27 13.66
N PHE A 10 15.74 19.13 12.78
CA PHE A 10 14.55 18.77 12.00
C PHE A 10 14.80 17.60 11.03
N HIS A 11 15.98 17.55 10.41
CA HIS A 11 16.36 16.44 9.54
C HIS A 11 16.48 15.12 10.30
N GLN A 12 17.05 15.16 11.51
CA GLN A 12 17.16 13.98 12.35
C GLN A 12 15.81 13.50 12.88
N LEU A 13 14.89 14.42 13.21
CA LEU A 13 13.51 14.05 13.60
C LEU A 13 12.70 13.48 12.41
N LYS A 14 12.87 14.01 11.18
CA LYS A 14 12.16 13.50 9.99
C LYS A 14 12.72 12.20 9.43
N ARG A 15 14.01 11.91 9.61
CA ARG A 15 14.66 10.69 9.09
C ARG A 15 13.93 9.39 9.41
N PRO A 16 13.65 9.06 10.69
CA PRO A 16 13.05 7.77 11.03
C PRO A 16 11.67 7.53 10.40
N PRO A 17 10.68 8.45 10.51
CA PRO A 17 9.38 8.24 9.86
C PRO A 17 9.46 8.30 8.33
N TYR A 18 10.38 9.10 7.76
CA TYR A 18 10.54 9.20 6.32
C TYR A 18 11.13 7.93 5.69
N ILE A 19 12.19 7.37 6.29
CA ILE A 19 12.80 6.13 5.80
C ILE A 19 11.80 4.97 5.88
N PHE A 20 11.03 4.89 6.98
CA PHE A 20 10.01 3.87 7.14
C PHE A 20 8.91 3.98 6.07
N ALA A 21 8.39 5.19 5.86
CA ALA A 21 7.37 5.45 4.84
C ALA A 21 7.89 5.15 3.42
N MET A 22 9.12 5.54 3.10
CA MET A 22 9.73 5.33 1.78
C MET A 22 9.99 3.84 1.52
N THR A 23 10.50 3.11 2.51
CA THR A 23 10.79 1.67 2.39
C THR A 23 9.49 0.88 2.26
N PHE A 24 8.53 1.12 3.15
CA PHE A 24 7.24 0.43 3.14
C PHE A 24 6.46 0.75 1.87
N GLY A 25 6.40 2.03 1.47
CA GLY A 25 5.78 2.45 0.22
C GLY A 25 6.44 1.83 -1.02
N GLY A 26 7.78 1.75 -1.06
CA GLY A 26 8.51 1.11 -2.16
C GLY A 26 8.26 -0.40 -2.27
N VAL A 27 8.21 -1.09 -1.13
CA VAL A 27 7.86 -2.53 -1.09
C VAL A 27 6.43 -2.75 -1.59
N LEU A 28 5.47 -1.93 -1.14
CA LEU A 28 4.08 -2.00 -1.59
C LEU A 28 3.92 -1.72 -3.09
N MET A 29 4.64 -0.73 -3.61
CA MET A 29 4.63 -0.41 -5.04
C MET A 29 5.20 -1.56 -5.88
N THR A 30 6.32 -2.13 -5.43
CA THR A 30 6.95 -3.29 -6.10
C THR A 30 6.02 -4.48 -6.10
N TYR A 31 5.39 -4.77 -4.95
CA TYR A 31 4.37 -5.81 -4.82
C TYR A 31 3.21 -5.59 -5.80
N ALA A 32 2.63 -4.39 -5.82
CA ALA A 32 1.54 -4.05 -6.73
C ALA A 32 1.92 -4.23 -8.21
N CYS A 33 3.13 -3.83 -8.61
CA CYS A 33 3.64 -4.03 -9.96
C CYS A 33 3.78 -5.52 -10.30
N VAL A 34 4.33 -6.32 -9.39
CA VAL A 34 4.47 -7.77 -9.59
C VAL A 34 3.09 -8.41 -9.75
N MET A 35 2.12 -8.07 -8.89
CA MET A 35 0.76 -8.63 -8.99
C MET A 35 0.07 -8.21 -10.29
N PHE A 36 0.27 -6.97 -10.72
CA PHE A 36 -0.26 -6.48 -12.00
C PHE A 36 0.31 -7.28 -13.18
N VAL A 37 1.63 -7.47 -13.22
CA VAL A 37 2.30 -8.27 -14.28
C VAL A 37 1.83 -9.72 -14.26
N LEU A 38 1.73 -10.34 -13.07
CA LEU A 38 1.25 -11.71 -12.94
C LEU A 38 -0.21 -11.86 -13.39
N GLY A 39 -1.06 -10.89 -13.05
CA GLY A 39 -2.45 -10.82 -13.49
C GLY A 39 -2.58 -10.72 -15.01
N VAL A 40 -1.79 -9.84 -15.65
CA VAL A 40 -1.74 -9.69 -17.11
C VAL A 40 -1.26 -10.97 -17.80
N PHE A 41 -0.22 -11.61 -17.26
CA PHE A 41 0.33 -12.85 -17.82
C PHE A 41 -0.53 -14.09 -17.56
N ARG A 42 -1.66 -13.99 -16.83
CA ARG A 42 -2.54 -15.12 -16.46
C ARG A 42 -1.82 -16.30 -15.79
N ALA A 43 -0.58 -16.10 -15.32
CA ALA A 43 0.17 -17.02 -14.49
C ALA A 43 -0.60 -17.56 -13.26
N PRO A 44 -1.43 -16.76 -12.55
CA PRO A 44 -2.22 -17.26 -11.42
C PRO A 44 -3.21 -18.39 -11.76
N TYR A 45 -3.60 -18.55 -13.03
CA TYR A 45 -4.52 -19.62 -13.45
C TYR A 45 -3.92 -21.02 -13.25
N ARG A 46 -2.58 -21.13 -13.20
CA ARG A 46 -1.87 -22.40 -13.06
C ARG A 46 -1.80 -22.88 -11.60
N TRP A 47 -1.91 -21.97 -10.61
CA TRP A 47 -1.75 -22.27 -9.17
C TRP A 47 -2.87 -21.65 -8.31
N PRO A 48 -4.06 -22.27 -8.25
CA PRO A 48 -5.22 -21.74 -7.51
C PRO A 48 -4.99 -21.44 -6.01
N PRO A 49 -4.15 -22.17 -5.22
CA PRO A 49 -3.93 -21.80 -3.82
C PRO A 49 -3.11 -20.52 -3.63
N LEU A 50 -2.30 -20.12 -4.62
CA LEU A 50 -1.50 -18.90 -4.55
C LEU A 50 -2.38 -17.63 -4.48
N LEU A 51 -3.53 -17.67 -5.16
CA LEU A 51 -4.53 -16.61 -5.16
C LEU A 51 -5.15 -16.35 -3.79
N LEU A 52 -5.31 -17.41 -2.99
CA LEU A 52 -5.84 -17.30 -1.64
C LEU A 52 -4.83 -16.61 -0.71
N GLY A 53 -3.55 -16.95 -0.86
CA GLY A 53 -2.45 -16.31 -0.14
C GLY A 53 -2.33 -14.83 -0.50
N GLU A 54 -2.47 -14.48 -1.77
CA GLU A 54 -2.49 -13.10 -2.27
C GLU A 54 -3.67 -12.29 -1.71
N ALA A 55 -4.89 -12.86 -1.69
CA ALA A 55 -6.05 -12.19 -1.12
C ALA A 55 -5.88 -11.94 0.39
N LEU A 56 -5.36 -12.93 1.13
CA LEU A 56 -5.10 -12.82 2.57
C LEU A 56 -4.03 -11.77 2.86
N LEU A 57 -2.94 -11.77 2.08
CA LEU A 57 -1.85 -10.81 2.20
C LEU A 57 -2.31 -9.38 1.88
N SER A 58 -3.10 -9.20 0.81
CA SER A 58 -3.68 -7.89 0.46
C SER A 58 -4.60 -7.36 1.56
N LEU A 59 -5.38 -8.24 2.21
CA LEU A 59 -6.24 -7.86 3.33
C LEU A 59 -5.42 -7.48 4.58
N LEU A 60 -4.39 -8.25 4.91
CA LEU A 60 -3.44 -7.95 6.00
C LEU A 60 -2.74 -6.62 5.78
N ILE A 61 -2.28 -6.36 4.55
CA ILE A 61 -1.66 -5.09 4.16
C ILE A 61 -2.65 -3.94 4.32
N GLY A 62 -3.87 -4.07 3.78
CA GLY A 62 -4.91 -3.05 3.89
C GLY A 62 -5.26 -2.71 5.35
N LEU A 63 -5.45 -3.73 6.19
CA LEU A 63 -5.74 -3.55 7.63
C LEU A 63 -4.56 -2.92 8.38
N GLY A 64 -3.32 -3.27 8.03
CA GLY A 64 -2.11 -2.67 8.62
C GLY A 64 -1.85 -1.24 8.14
N HIS A 65 -2.33 -0.88 6.95
CA HIS A 65 -2.08 0.43 6.38
C HIS A 65 -2.85 1.55 7.09
N ILE A 66 -4.08 1.27 7.54
CA ILE A 66 -4.94 2.21 8.28
C ILE A 66 -4.25 2.73 9.56
N PRO A 67 -3.82 1.88 10.51
CA PRO A 67 -3.13 2.34 11.71
C PRO A 67 -1.76 2.94 11.41
N ALA A 68 -1.06 2.46 10.37
CA ALA A 68 0.23 3.02 9.97
C ALA A 68 0.12 4.47 9.50
N ILE A 69 -0.87 4.78 8.67
CA ILE A 69 -1.15 6.15 8.21
C ILE A 69 -1.60 7.02 9.38
N ALA A 70 -2.49 6.52 10.24
CA ALA A 70 -2.94 7.26 11.42
C ALA A 70 -1.76 7.62 12.35
N PHE A 71 -0.90 6.66 12.66
CA PHE A 71 0.27 6.89 13.52
C PHE A 71 1.27 7.86 12.89
N TYR A 72 1.48 7.78 11.57
CA TYR A 72 2.31 8.72 10.81
C TYR A 72 1.79 10.16 10.94
N PHE A 73 0.49 10.38 10.77
CA PHE A 73 -0.12 11.71 10.91
C PHE A 73 -0.07 12.24 12.34
N ILE A 74 -0.29 11.39 13.34
CA ILE A 74 -0.17 11.78 14.76
C ILE A 74 1.25 12.25 15.06
N LYS A 75 2.27 11.49 14.62
CA LYS A 75 3.68 11.85 14.84
C LYS A 75 4.12 13.07 14.04
N MET A 76 3.61 13.23 12.83
CA MET A 76 3.83 14.46 12.06
C MET A 76 3.23 15.67 12.77
N GLN A 77 1.98 15.58 13.25
CA GLN A 77 1.32 16.67 13.96
C GLN A 77 2.06 17.05 15.25
N GLU A 78 2.57 16.07 16.00
CA GLU A 78 3.41 16.27 17.19
C GLU A 78 4.74 16.98 16.83
N THR A 79 5.33 16.63 15.68
CA THR A 79 6.58 17.25 15.19
C THR A 79 6.35 18.70 14.71
N TYR A 80 5.27 18.96 13.97
CA TYR A 80 4.93 20.29 13.47
C TYR A 80 4.45 21.25 14.59
N SER A 81 3.87 20.72 15.67
CA SER A 81 3.48 21.52 16.86
C SER A 81 4.63 21.80 17.84
N SER A 82 5.82 21.27 17.57
CA SER A 82 6.99 21.48 18.43
C SER A 82 7.45 22.94 18.44
N PRO A 83 7.98 23.44 19.57
CA PRO A 83 8.47 24.82 19.70
C PRO A 83 9.60 25.16 18.72
N ILE A 84 10.31 24.14 18.21
CA ILE A 84 11.37 24.27 17.21
C ILE A 84 10.82 24.78 15.87
N CYS A 85 9.60 24.38 15.51
CA CYS A 85 8.94 24.83 14.29
C CYS A 85 8.59 26.33 14.38
N LYS A 86 7.98 26.75 15.50
CA LYS A 86 7.60 28.14 15.75
C LYS A 86 8.80 29.09 15.82
N GLU A 87 9.91 28.68 16.46
CA GLU A 87 11.14 29.47 16.47
C GLU A 87 11.68 29.69 15.05
N ARG A 88 11.55 28.68 14.18
CA ARG A 88 12.04 28.75 12.82
C ARG A 88 11.15 29.65 11.94
N GLU A 89 9.83 29.54 12.08
CA GLU A 89 8.86 30.41 11.40
C GLU A 89 9.07 31.88 11.79
N GLN A 90 9.16 32.20 13.09
CA GLN A 90 9.43 33.58 13.54
C GLN A 90 10.76 34.13 12.98
N MET A 91 11.81 33.31 12.96
CA MET A 91 13.12 33.73 12.45
C MET A 91 13.15 33.91 10.93
N TYR A 92 12.51 33.05 10.13
CA TYR A 92 12.43 33.23 8.68
C TYR A 92 11.48 34.38 8.29
N ASN A 93 10.40 34.57 9.05
CA ASN A 93 9.46 35.68 8.85
C ASN A 93 10.11 37.03 9.19
N SER A 94 10.98 37.07 10.20
CA SER A 94 11.80 38.27 10.51
C SER A 94 12.74 38.68 9.37
N LYS A 95 13.06 37.76 8.45
CA LYS A 95 13.89 38.01 7.26
C LYS A 95 13.08 38.18 5.97
N GLY A 96 11.75 38.27 6.07
CA GLY A 96 10.86 38.46 4.92
C GLY A 96 10.61 37.20 4.06
N HIS A 97 11.08 36.02 4.50
CA HIS A 97 10.85 34.77 3.77
C HIS A 97 9.56 34.09 4.24
N LYS A 98 8.50 34.13 3.40
CA LYS A 98 7.15 33.59 3.69
C LYS A 98 6.92 32.17 3.15
N GLY A 99 7.85 31.24 3.36
CA GLY A 99 7.76 29.88 2.80
C GLY A 99 8.04 28.74 3.78
N PHE A 100 8.26 29.05 5.06
CA PHE A 100 8.61 28.09 6.11
C PHE A 100 7.58 28.08 7.23
N ASP A 101 6.31 28.08 6.85
CA ASP A 101 5.21 27.99 7.80
C ASP A 101 5.21 26.61 8.48
N CYS A 102 4.73 26.52 9.72
CA CYS A 102 4.55 25.25 10.44
C CYS A 102 3.36 24.43 9.93
N THR A 103 3.15 24.44 8.62
CA THR A 103 2.08 23.72 7.93
C THR A 103 2.67 22.50 7.21
N PHE A 104 1.83 21.48 7.03
CA PHE A 104 2.23 20.25 6.35
C PHE A 104 2.80 20.57 4.96
N ASN A 105 3.99 20.06 4.67
CA ASN A 105 4.58 20.18 3.34
C ASN A 105 3.71 19.41 2.32
N GLY A 106 3.64 19.88 1.07
CA GLY A 106 2.94 19.19 0.00
C GLY A 106 3.35 17.72 -0.16
N ALA A 107 4.61 17.38 0.15
CA ALA A 107 5.06 15.98 0.19
C ALA A 107 4.36 15.14 1.28
N ASP A 108 4.11 15.72 2.46
CA ASP A 108 3.44 15.04 3.56
C ASP A 108 1.94 14.85 3.25
N ILE A 109 1.32 15.86 2.63
CA ILE A 109 -0.09 15.81 2.17
C ILE A 109 -0.26 14.76 1.06
N ALA A 110 0.63 14.77 0.07
CA ALA A 110 0.63 13.80 -1.01
C ALA A 110 0.82 12.37 -0.46
N GLY A 111 1.75 12.18 0.47
CA GLY A 111 1.97 10.90 1.14
C GLY A 111 0.70 10.36 1.82
N GLY A 112 -0.06 11.23 2.49
CA GLY A 112 -1.36 10.86 3.06
C GLY A 112 -2.39 10.46 2.02
N LEU A 113 -2.50 11.25 0.93
CA LEU A 113 -3.44 10.97 -0.16
C LEU A 113 -3.14 9.63 -0.83
N PHE A 114 -1.87 9.35 -1.11
CA PHE A 114 -1.41 8.07 -1.66
C PHE A 114 -1.63 6.91 -0.69
N GLY A 115 -1.45 7.13 0.62
CA GLY A 115 -1.76 6.11 1.63
C GLY A 115 -3.25 5.74 1.62
N VAL A 116 -4.15 6.72 1.58
CA VAL A 116 -5.59 6.48 1.51
C VAL A 116 -5.97 5.76 0.22
N LEU A 117 -5.43 6.19 -0.93
CA LEU A 117 -5.61 5.49 -2.20
C LEU A 117 -5.10 4.04 -2.15
N GLY A 118 -3.98 3.80 -1.47
CA GLY A 118 -3.41 2.49 -1.24
C GLY A 118 -4.41 1.53 -0.57
N VAL A 119 -5.12 1.99 0.46
CA VAL A 119 -6.15 1.17 1.15
C VAL A 119 -7.23 0.71 0.17
N PHE A 120 -7.75 1.61 -0.67
CA PHE A 120 -8.76 1.26 -1.68
C PHE A 120 -8.22 0.26 -2.70
N ILE A 121 -6.99 0.46 -3.18
CA ILE A 121 -6.35 -0.43 -4.15
C ILE A 121 -6.14 -1.83 -3.56
N PHE A 122 -5.69 -1.95 -2.32
CA PHE A 122 -5.50 -3.26 -1.67
C PHE A 122 -6.82 -4.01 -1.44
N ILE A 123 -7.88 -3.31 -1.02
CA ILE A 123 -9.22 -3.92 -0.90
C ILE A 123 -9.72 -4.38 -2.26
N PHE A 124 -9.58 -3.55 -3.29
CA PHE A 124 -10.01 -3.89 -4.65
C PHE A 124 -9.22 -5.09 -5.20
N SER A 125 -7.91 -5.14 -4.97
CA SER A 125 -7.05 -6.27 -5.31
C SER A 125 -7.54 -7.57 -4.65
N ALA A 126 -7.85 -7.54 -3.35
CA ALA A 126 -8.38 -8.70 -2.64
C ALA A 126 -9.70 -9.19 -3.24
N VAL A 127 -10.62 -8.28 -3.61
CA VAL A 127 -11.89 -8.63 -4.26
C VAL A 127 -11.67 -9.27 -5.62
N LEU A 128 -10.75 -8.72 -6.43
CA LEU A 128 -10.39 -9.29 -7.72
C LEU A 128 -9.78 -10.69 -7.59
N ALA A 129 -8.88 -10.90 -6.61
CA ALA A 129 -8.29 -12.20 -6.33
C ALA A 129 -9.37 -13.23 -5.94
N VAL A 130 -10.33 -12.87 -5.07
CA VAL A 130 -11.45 -13.77 -4.71
C VAL A 130 -12.34 -14.10 -5.90
N ARG A 131 -12.66 -13.10 -6.75
CA ARG A 131 -13.47 -13.34 -7.97
C ARG A 131 -12.75 -14.26 -8.94
N ALA A 132 -11.46 -14.01 -9.20
CA ALA A 132 -10.65 -14.87 -10.04
C ALA A 132 -10.57 -16.30 -9.50
N PHE A 133 -10.44 -16.49 -8.18
CA PHE A 133 -10.45 -17.81 -7.56
C PHE A 133 -11.76 -18.56 -7.80
N ARG A 134 -12.90 -17.88 -7.64
CA ARG A 134 -14.22 -18.48 -7.93
C ARG A 134 -14.34 -18.90 -9.38
N SER A 135 -13.95 -18.04 -10.33
CA SER A 135 -13.99 -18.37 -11.75
C SER A 135 -13.12 -19.59 -12.11
N VAL A 136 -11.91 -19.69 -11.56
CA VAL A 136 -11.02 -20.85 -11.77
C VAL A 136 -11.62 -22.13 -11.20
N ARG A 137 -12.23 -22.04 -10.00
CA ARG A 137 -12.86 -23.21 -9.35
C ARG A 137 -14.05 -23.74 -10.15
N GLU A 138 -14.90 -22.85 -10.67
CA GLU A 138 -16.03 -23.24 -11.51
C GLU A 138 -15.57 -23.87 -12.83
N LEU A 139 -14.56 -23.29 -13.49
CA LEU A 139 -13.99 -23.86 -14.72
C LEU A 139 -13.37 -25.25 -14.49
N LYS A 140 -12.65 -25.44 -13.37
CA LYS A 140 -12.08 -26.75 -13.03
C LYS A 140 -13.16 -27.79 -12.73
N LYS A 141 -14.24 -27.39 -12.03
CA LYS A 141 -15.38 -28.26 -11.73
C LYS A 141 -16.14 -28.68 -12.99
N GLN A 142 -16.34 -27.76 -13.93
CA GLN A 142 -16.96 -28.06 -15.23
C GLN A 142 -16.14 -29.08 -16.03
N ASN A 143 -14.83 -28.87 -16.16
CA ASN A 143 -13.95 -29.79 -16.89
C ASN A 143 -13.92 -31.20 -16.27
N THR A 144 -13.84 -31.31 -14.93
CA THR A 144 -13.93 -32.62 -14.26
C THR A 144 -15.28 -33.31 -14.46
N ASN A 145 -16.39 -32.56 -14.43
CA ASN A 145 -17.70 -33.12 -14.69
C ASN A 145 -17.86 -33.61 -16.14
N GLU A 146 -17.36 -32.85 -17.12
CA GLU A 146 -17.35 -33.29 -18.52
C GLU A 146 -16.56 -34.59 -18.68
N ILE A 147 -15.32 -34.67 -18.16
CA ILE A 147 -14.50 -35.88 -18.25
C ILE A 147 -15.23 -37.11 -17.67
N ASN A 148 -15.84 -36.96 -16.48
CA ASN A 148 -16.60 -38.05 -15.84
C ASN A 148 -17.81 -38.48 -16.68
N ASP A 149 -18.48 -37.55 -17.38
CA ASP A 149 -19.64 -37.86 -18.22
C ASP A 149 -19.23 -38.62 -19.49
N TYR A 150 -18.10 -38.25 -20.11
CA TYR A 150 -17.50 -39.02 -21.22
C TYR A 150 -17.10 -40.43 -20.78
N GLU A 151 -16.45 -40.58 -19.62
CA GLU A 151 -16.03 -41.88 -19.09
C GLU A 151 -17.23 -42.78 -18.75
N THR A 152 -18.29 -42.20 -18.18
CA THR A 152 -19.55 -42.90 -17.89
C THR A 152 -20.29 -43.30 -19.18
N GLY A 153 -20.25 -42.46 -20.21
CA GLY A 153 -20.79 -42.76 -21.53
C GLY A 153 -20.05 -43.91 -22.22
N LEU A 154 -18.73 -43.92 -22.14
CA LEU A 154 -17.89 -44.99 -22.71
C LEU A 154 -18.13 -46.33 -22.02
N ASN A 155 -18.24 -46.35 -20.68
CA ASN A 155 -18.54 -47.55 -19.91
C ASN A 155 -19.95 -48.13 -20.18
N ARG A 156 -20.88 -47.34 -20.73
CA ARG A 156 -22.21 -47.84 -21.13
C ARG A 156 -22.26 -48.45 -22.53
N LEU A 157 -21.27 -48.17 -23.37
CA LEU A 157 -21.19 -48.66 -24.75
C LEU A 157 -20.40 -49.97 -24.88
N ASN A 158 -19.71 -50.38 -23.83
CA ASN A 158 -18.86 -51.57 -23.76
C ASN A 158 -19.48 -52.62 -22.83
#